data_AF-A0A0N0CG47-F1
#
_entry.id   AF-A0A0N0CG47-F1
#
_cell.length_a   1.000
_cell.length_b   1.000
_cell.length_c   1.000
_cell.angle_alpha   90.00
_cell.angle_beta   90.00
_cell.angle_gamma   90.00
#
_symmetry.space_group_name_H-M   'P 1'
#
loop_
_entity.id
_entity.type
_entity.pdbx_description
1 polymer ?
#
loop_
_entity_poly.entity_id
_entity_poly.type
_entity_poly.pdbx_seq_one_letter_code
_entity_poly.pdbx_strand_id
1 'polypeptide(L)'
;MNKMITFNMNINSSDHQLRLKAAKRIEEIKGFYTHLIATFFIPPFLIFINLKTAPQFEWFWFALVAWAVGLIIHWFYVFGSAKFFNNWEANKLNEAMLNHEDKSEFIQEQYYLKTKKKVKEIKGFYVHFGISILAIIIIVLVNLQFVPSFHFFWYAVGGISIGLFFHWFGVFGFSKLGFGKTWEEKKIQEFMNKKN
;
A
#
# COMPACT_ATOMS: atom_id res chain seq x y z
N MET A 1 16.68 12.18 -39.24
CA MET A 1 17.17 12.66 -37.93
C MET A 1 16.19 12.37 -36.78
N ASN A 2 14.88 12.55 -36.95
CA ASN A 2 13.89 12.36 -35.86
C ASN A 2 13.78 10.92 -35.33
N LYS A 3 13.81 9.88 -36.18
CA LYS A 3 13.70 8.48 -35.70
C LYS A 3 14.81 8.04 -34.74
N MET A 4 16.07 8.45 -34.96
CA MET A 4 17.17 8.13 -34.03
C MET A 4 17.01 8.87 -32.70
N ILE A 5 16.60 10.14 -32.74
CA ILE A 5 16.37 10.96 -31.53
C ILE A 5 15.20 10.39 -30.70
N THR A 6 14.10 10.01 -31.36
CA THR A 6 12.95 9.37 -30.70
C THR A 6 13.31 7.99 -30.15
N PHE A 7 14.09 7.19 -30.88
CA PHE A 7 14.57 5.88 -30.41
C PHE A 7 15.48 5.99 -29.19
N ASN A 8 16.44 6.92 -29.21
CA ASN A 8 17.33 7.15 -28.06
C ASN A 8 16.59 7.69 -26.84
N MET A 9 15.60 8.58 -27.03
CA MET A 9 14.75 9.05 -25.93
C MET A 9 13.89 7.93 -25.34
N ASN A 10 13.32 7.06 -26.17
CA ASN A 10 12.53 5.92 -25.68
C ASN A 10 13.38 4.94 -24.86
N ILE A 11 14.58 4.59 -25.35
CA ILE A 11 15.52 3.72 -24.61
C ILE A 11 15.93 4.35 -23.27
N ASN A 12 16.26 5.65 -23.28
CA ASN A 12 16.65 6.33 -22.04
C ASN A 12 15.49 6.41 -21.03
N SER A 13 14.25 6.59 -21.50
CA SER A 13 13.06 6.60 -20.65
C SER A 13 12.72 5.22 -20.08
N SER A 14 12.85 4.15 -20.88
CA SER A 14 12.62 2.78 -20.43
C SER A 14 13.69 2.33 -19.44
N ASP A 15 14.95 2.65 -19.70
CA ASP A 15 16.06 2.39 -18.80
C ASP A 15 15.91 3.17 -17.50
N HIS A 16 15.47 4.42 -17.58
CA HIS A 16 15.17 5.21 -16.39
C HIS A 16 14.08 4.57 -15.53
N GLN A 17 12.96 4.14 -16.13
CA GLN A 17 11.89 3.44 -15.40
C GLN A 17 12.35 2.12 -14.78
N LEU A 18 13.18 1.34 -15.50
CA LEU A 18 13.77 0.11 -14.99
C LEU A 18 14.66 0.39 -13.77
N ARG A 19 15.50 1.43 -13.85
CA ARG A 19 16.39 1.86 -12.76
C ARG A 19 15.59 2.35 -11.55
N LEU A 20 14.52 3.12 -11.74
CA LEU A 20 13.63 3.54 -10.66
C LEU A 20 12.95 2.33 -9.98
N LYS A 21 12.47 1.35 -10.76
CA LYS A 21 11.86 0.13 -10.23
C LYS A 21 12.86 -0.71 -9.45
N ALA A 22 14.07 -0.86 -9.97
CA ALA A 22 15.17 -1.56 -9.29
C ALA A 22 15.60 -0.84 -8.01
N ALA A 23 15.75 0.49 -8.04
CA ALA A 23 16.07 1.30 -6.88
C ALA A 23 15.01 1.17 -5.78
N LYS A 24 13.72 1.25 -6.14
CA LYS A 24 12.61 1.03 -5.19
C LYS A 24 12.65 -0.37 -4.58
N ARG A 25 12.92 -1.39 -5.39
CA ARG A 25 13.04 -2.77 -4.90
C ARG A 25 14.22 -2.92 -3.92
N ILE A 26 15.34 -2.28 -4.21
CA ILE A 26 16.51 -2.25 -3.32
C ILE A 26 16.17 -1.53 -2.02
N GLU A 27 15.44 -0.42 -2.08
CA GLU A 27 14.99 0.33 -0.90
C GLU A 27 14.08 -0.52 0.00
N GLU A 28 13.12 -1.25 -0.57
CA GLU A 28 12.24 -2.20 0.14
C GLU A 28 13.07 -3.30 0.85
N ILE A 29 14.04 -3.88 0.14
CA ILE A 29 14.93 -4.91 0.70
C ILE A 29 15.78 -4.34 1.82
N LYS A 30 16.39 -3.16 1.61
CA LYS A 30 17.19 -2.48 2.64
C LYS A 30 16.36 -2.17 3.87
N GLY A 31 15.15 -1.66 3.70
CA GLY A 31 14.21 -1.39 4.80
C GLY A 31 13.92 -2.64 5.63
N PHE A 32 13.73 -3.80 4.98
CA PHE A 32 13.59 -5.06 5.70
C PHE A 32 14.84 -5.43 6.50
N TYR A 33 16.04 -5.35 5.90
CA TYR A 33 17.28 -5.66 6.61
C TYR A 33 17.55 -4.71 7.77
N THR A 34 17.25 -3.42 7.64
CA THR A 34 17.33 -2.46 8.74
C THR A 34 16.40 -2.86 9.89
N HIS A 35 15.16 -3.26 9.59
CA HIS A 35 14.22 -3.74 10.60
C HIS A 35 14.69 -5.04 11.27
N LEU A 36 15.26 -5.97 10.49
CA LEU A 36 15.84 -7.21 10.98
C LEU A 36 17.04 -6.94 11.91
N ILE A 37 17.95 -6.05 11.53
CA ILE A 37 19.09 -5.65 12.36
C ILE A 37 18.61 -5.02 13.67
N ALA A 38 17.62 -4.11 13.61
CA ALA A 38 17.03 -3.50 14.80
C ALA A 38 16.45 -4.55 15.78
N THR A 39 15.98 -5.70 15.27
CA THR A 39 15.47 -6.81 16.08
C THR A 39 16.54 -7.45 16.97
N PHE A 40 17.83 -7.29 16.67
CA PHE A 40 18.91 -7.76 17.54
C PHE A 40 19.25 -6.80 18.68
N PHE A 41 18.87 -5.52 18.58
CA PHE A 41 19.25 -4.49 19.56
C PHE A 41 18.06 -4.01 20.39
N ILE A 42 16.93 -3.71 19.76
CA ILE A 42 15.78 -3.11 20.44
C ILE A 42 15.09 -4.09 21.39
N PRO A 43 14.74 -5.33 20.99
CA PRO A 43 14.08 -6.27 21.88
C PRO A 43 14.87 -6.63 23.14
N PRO A 44 16.18 -6.96 23.09
CA PRO A 44 16.97 -7.18 24.30
C PRO A 44 17.02 -5.97 25.22
N PHE A 45 17.09 -4.77 24.65
CA PHE A 45 17.06 -3.52 25.40
C PHE A 45 15.71 -3.29 26.11
N LEU A 46 14.58 -3.59 25.45
CA LEU A 46 13.26 -3.51 26.06
C LEU A 46 13.08 -4.53 27.19
N ILE A 47 13.57 -5.76 27.00
CA ILE A 47 13.59 -6.79 28.07
C ILE A 47 14.37 -6.27 29.27
N PHE A 48 15.58 -5.73 29.05
CA PHE A 48 16.39 -5.17 30.12
C PHE A 48 15.67 -4.04 30.89
N ILE A 49 15.05 -3.09 30.18
CA ILE A 49 14.26 -2.02 30.82
C ILE A 49 13.14 -2.63 31.66
N ASN A 50 12.35 -3.55 31.10
CA ASN A 50 11.23 -4.12 31.81
C ASN A 50 11.67 -4.83 33.10
N LEU A 51 12.72 -5.67 33.03
CA LEU A 51 13.24 -6.37 34.19
C LEU A 51 13.79 -5.43 35.28
N LYS A 52 14.24 -4.22 34.91
CA LYS A 52 14.72 -3.21 35.88
C LYS A 52 13.62 -2.34 36.47
N THR A 53 12.57 -2.07 35.71
CA THR A 53 11.53 -1.09 36.08
C THR A 53 10.27 -1.72 36.66
N ALA A 54 9.89 -2.89 36.16
CA ALA A 54 8.67 -3.60 36.55
C ALA A 54 8.87 -5.12 36.44
N PRO A 55 9.79 -5.71 37.24
CA PRO A 55 10.07 -7.16 37.18
C PRO A 55 8.85 -8.03 37.48
N GLN A 56 7.88 -7.52 38.24
CA GLN A 56 6.62 -8.20 38.55
C GLN A 56 5.61 -8.23 37.38
N PHE A 57 5.84 -7.44 36.32
CA PHE A 57 4.95 -7.38 35.16
C PHE A 57 5.76 -7.37 33.87
N GLU A 58 5.88 -8.54 33.24
CA GLU A 58 6.68 -8.80 32.04
C GLU A 58 6.01 -8.25 30.75
N TRP A 59 5.73 -6.94 30.71
CA TRP A 59 5.14 -6.29 29.55
C TRP A 59 5.97 -6.41 28.27
N PHE A 60 7.26 -6.76 28.36
CA PHE A 60 8.12 -6.99 27.18
C PHE A 60 7.54 -8.06 26.24
N TRP A 61 6.77 -9.04 26.74
CA TRP A 61 6.14 -10.07 25.90
C TRP A 61 5.21 -9.48 24.83
N PHE A 62 4.45 -8.43 25.18
CA PHE A 62 3.60 -7.74 24.21
C PHE A 62 4.42 -7.07 23.11
N ALA A 63 5.53 -6.43 23.50
CA ALA A 63 6.44 -5.79 22.56
C ALA A 63 7.11 -6.82 21.65
N LEU A 64 7.56 -7.96 22.18
CA LEU A 64 8.17 -9.05 21.40
C LEU A 64 7.21 -9.62 20.36
N VAL A 65 5.98 -9.94 20.77
CA VAL A 65 4.97 -10.50 19.86
C VAL A 65 4.61 -9.49 18.78
N ALA A 66 4.35 -8.23 19.14
CA ALA A 66 4.05 -7.18 18.17
C ALA A 66 5.21 -6.98 17.17
N TRP A 67 6.45 -6.99 17.65
CA TRP A 67 7.64 -6.84 16.82
C TRP A 67 7.84 -8.02 15.88
N ALA A 68 7.68 -9.26 16.38
CA ALA A 68 7.79 -10.49 15.59
C ALA A 68 6.74 -10.54 14.48
N VAL A 69 5.48 -10.19 14.79
CA VAL A 69 4.41 -10.09 13.79
C VAL A 69 4.76 -9.03 12.75
N GLY A 70 5.22 -7.85 13.16
CA GLY A 70 5.66 -6.79 12.25
C GLY A 70 6.78 -7.23 11.31
N LEU A 71 7.75 -8.00 11.81
CA LEU A 71 8.86 -8.54 11.03
C LEU A 71 8.38 -9.57 9.99
N ILE A 72 7.50 -10.49 10.38
CA ILE A 72 6.90 -11.49 9.48
C ILE A 72 6.09 -10.82 8.37
N ILE A 73 5.27 -9.82 8.71
CA ILE A 73 4.50 -9.04 7.73
C ILE A 73 5.43 -8.33 6.76
N HIS A 74 6.48 -7.65 7.25
CA HIS A 74 7.44 -6.95 6.40
C HIS A 74 8.18 -7.92 5.46
N TRP A 75 8.60 -9.09 5.97
CA TRP A 75 9.20 -10.15 5.16
C TRP A 75 8.25 -10.62 4.05
N PHE A 76 7.00 -10.94 4.41
CA PHE A 76 6.00 -11.39 3.47
C PHE A 76 5.69 -10.33 2.41
N TYR A 77 5.65 -9.05 2.80
CA TYR A 77 5.47 -7.94 1.87
C TYR A 77 6.61 -7.86 0.84
N VAL A 78 7.86 -7.90 1.29
CA VAL A 78 9.03 -7.75 0.41
C VAL A 78 9.28 -8.99 -0.46
N PHE A 79 9.18 -10.18 0.12
CA PHE A 79 9.59 -11.43 -0.52
C PHE A 79 8.43 -12.32 -0.95
N GLY A 80 7.43 -12.53 -0.09
CA GLY A 80 6.35 -13.51 -0.33
C GLY A 80 5.26 -13.05 -1.29
N SER A 81 4.86 -11.78 -1.20
CA SER A 81 3.68 -11.25 -1.90
C SER A 81 4.01 -10.53 -3.21
N ALA A 82 5.30 -10.26 -3.47
CA ALA A 82 5.74 -9.49 -4.63
C ALA A 82 5.25 -10.09 -5.95
N LYS A 83 5.42 -11.40 -6.16
CA LYS A 83 4.96 -12.08 -7.39
C LYS A 83 3.45 -12.01 -7.55
N PHE A 84 2.71 -12.28 -6.47
CA PHE A 84 1.25 -12.24 -6.47
C PHE A 84 0.72 -10.85 -6.83
N PHE A 85 1.15 -9.82 -6.11
CA PHE A 85 0.67 -8.47 -6.36
C PHE A 85 1.12 -7.91 -7.70
N ASN A 86 2.31 -8.27 -8.19
CA ASN A 86 2.77 -7.85 -9.51
C ASN A 86 1.92 -8.48 -10.62
N ASN A 87 1.60 -9.77 -10.52
CA ASN A 87 0.71 -10.44 -11.48
C ASN A 87 -0.70 -9.85 -11.42
N TRP A 88 -1.24 -9.61 -10.22
CA TRP A 88 -2.55 -8.99 -10.06
C TRP A 88 -2.59 -7.57 -10.64
N GLU A 89 -1.56 -6.76 -10.38
CA GLU A 89 -1.43 -5.38 -10.88
C GLU A 89 -1.35 -5.35 -12.41
N ALA A 90 -0.56 -6.26 -13.00
CA ALA A 90 -0.46 -6.41 -14.45
C ALA A 90 -1.80 -6.84 -15.08
N ASN A 91 -2.49 -7.81 -14.49
CA ASN A 91 -3.79 -8.27 -14.98
C ASN A 91 -4.84 -7.15 -14.95
N LYS A 92 -4.89 -6.37 -13.87
CA LYS A 92 -5.84 -5.24 -13.75
C LYS A 92 -5.53 -4.10 -14.71
N LEU A 93 -4.25 -3.84 -14.98
CA LEU A 93 -3.83 -2.90 -16.00
C LEU A 93 -4.26 -3.36 -17.40
N ASN A 94 -4.00 -4.62 -17.74
CA ASN A 94 -4.34 -5.18 -19.05
C ASN A 94 -5.86 -5.17 -19.28
N GLU A 95 -6.65 -5.56 -18.28
CA GLU A 95 -8.12 -5.52 -18.35
C GLU A 95 -8.64 -4.10 -18.65
N ALA A 96 -8.10 -3.09 -17.98
CA ALA A 96 -8.47 -1.71 -18.21
C ALA A 96 -8.04 -1.19 -19.60
N MET A 97 -6.85 -1.59 -20.07
CA MET A 97 -6.37 -1.23 -21.41
C MET A 97 -7.18 -1.87 -22.54
N LEU A 98 -7.58 -3.14 -22.38
CA LEU A 98 -8.41 -3.85 -23.37
C LEU A 98 -9.80 -3.22 -23.51
N ASN A 99 -10.35 -2.68 -22.41
CA ASN A 99 -11.65 -2.03 -22.40
C ASN A 99 -11.60 -0.55 -22.89
N HIS A 100 -10.45 -0.07 -23.34
CA HIS A 100 -10.27 1.30 -23.83
C HIS A 100 -10.29 1.35 -25.36
N GLU A 101 -11.29 2.02 -25.95
CA GLU A 101 -11.51 2.02 -27.41
C GLU A 101 -10.59 2.97 -28.19
N ASP A 102 -10.01 4.00 -27.56
CA ASP A 102 -9.20 5.00 -28.25
C ASP A 102 -7.84 4.43 -28.69
N LYS A 103 -7.51 4.61 -29.98
CA LYS A 103 -6.28 4.14 -30.63
C LYS A 103 -5.16 5.19 -30.70
N SER A 104 -5.42 6.43 -30.26
CA SER A 104 -4.43 7.50 -30.20
C SER A 104 -3.35 7.17 -29.16
N GLU A 105 -2.09 7.09 -29.60
CA GLU A 105 -0.94 6.72 -28.76
C GLU A 105 -0.80 7.63 -27.53
N PHE A 106 -0.97 8.95 -27.71
CA PHE A 106 -0.91 9.93 -26.62
C PHE A 106 -2.02 9.72 -25.58
N ILE A 107 -3.25 9.45 -26.02
CA ILE A 107 -4.39 9.22 -25.12
C ILE A 107 -4.24 7.90 -24.39
N GLN A 108 -3.70 6.87 -25.06
CA GLN A 108 -3.40 5.57 -24.44
C GLN A 108 -2.35 5.69 -23.33
N GLU A 109 -1.27 6.46 -23.53
CA GLU A 109 -0.24 6.65 -22.51
C GLU A 109 -0.80 7.34 -21.26
N GLN A 110 -1.55 8.44 -21.44
CA GLN A 110 -2.19 9.16 -20.33
C GLN A 110 -3.19 8.27 -19.56
N TYR A 111 -4.00 7.51 -20.30
CA TYR A 111 -4.94 6.56 -19.72
C TYR A 111 -4.23 5.45 -18.95
N TYR A 112 -3.14 4.90 -19.50
CA TYR A 112 -2.30 3.90 -18.83
C TYR A 112 -1.72 4.42 -17.52
N LEU A 113 -1.16 5.64 -17.51
CA LEU A 113 -0.61 6.25 -16.29
C LEU A 113 -1.68 6.46 -15.21
N LYS A 114 -2.85 6.98 -15.58
CA LYS A 114 -3.99 7.16 -14.66
C LYS A 114 -4.45 5.82 -14.08
N THR A 115 -4.58 4.80 -14.93
CA THR A 115 -5.00 3.45 -14.54
C THR A 115 -3.97 2.79 -13.63
N LYS A 116 -2.68 2.88 -13.96
CA LYS A 116 -1.58 2.37 -13.13
C LYS A 116 -1.57 2.97 -11.74
N LYS A 117 -1.73 4.30 -11.64
CA LYS A 117 -1.88 4.98 -10.35
C LYS A 117 -3.06 4.42 -9.58
N LYS A 118 -4.21 4.23 -10.24
CA LYS A 118 -5.42 3.72 -9.59
C LYS A 118 -5.27 2.28 -9.09
N VAL A 119 -4.68 1.39 -9.89
CA VAL A 119 -4.42 0.00 -9.48
C VAL A 119 -3.48 -0.05 -8.28
N LYS A 120 -2.47 0.84 -8.23
CA LYS A 120 -1.56 0.96 -7.08
C LYS A 120 -2.27 1.44 -5.81
N GLU A 121 -3.19 2.40 -5.90
CA GLU A 121 -4.04 2.83 -4.78
C GLU A 121 -4.90 1.68 -4.25
N ILE A 122 -5.55 0.93 -5.15
CA ILE A 122 -6.37 -0.25 -4.80
C ILE A 122 -5.54 -1.33 -4.11
N LYS A 123 -4.34 -1.63 -4.63
CA LYS A 123 -3.39 -2.55 -3.99
C LYS A 123 -3.04 -2.08 -2.57
N GLY A 124 -2.74 -0.79 -2.42
CA GLY A 124 -2.46 -0.19 -1.12
C GLY A 124 -3.60 -0.38 -0.13
N PHE A 125 -4.84 -0.16 -0.56
CA PHE A 125 -6.02 -0.42 0.24
C PHE A 125 -6.13 -1.89 0.69
N TYR A 126 -5.99 -2.86 -0.21
CA TYR A 126 -6.07 -4.28 0.16
C TYR A 126 -5.00 -4.72 1.15
N VAL A 127 -3.78 -4.19 1.03
CA VAL A 127 -2.71 -4.43 2.00
C VAL A 127 -3.10 -3.90 3.38
N HIS A 128 -3.59 -2.66 3.47
CA HIS A 128 -4.01 -2.07 4.74
C HIS A 128 -5.21 -2.83 5.33
N PHE A 129 -6.19 -3.19 4.51
CA PHE A 129 -7.35 -3.98 4.91
C PHE A 129 -6.94 -5.32 5.53
N GLY A 130 -6.05 -6.07 4.86
CA GLY A 130 -5.55 -7.35 5.38
C GLY A 130 -4.81 -7.21 6.70
N ILE A 131 -3.92 -6.21 6.80
CA ILE A 131 -3.18 -5.91 8.05
C ILE A 131 -4.14 -5.49 9.16
N SER A 132 -5.17 -4.69 8.86
CA SER A 132 -6.18 -4.26 9.83
C SER A 132 -6.97 -5.43 10.40
N ILE A 133 -7.40 -6.40 9.57
CA ILE A 133 -8.09 -7.60 10.05
C ILE A 133 -7.19 -8.38 11.01
N LEU A 134 -5.93 -8.62 10.62
CA LEU A 134 -4.98 -9.34 11.46
C LEU A 134 -4.73 -8.61 12.78
N ALA A 135 -4.58 -7.29 12.74
CA ALA A 135 -4.41 -6.46 13.94
C ALA A 135 -5.62 -6.56 14.87
N ILE A 136 -6.85 -6.50 14.33
CA ILE A 136 -8.08 -6.66 15.12
C ILE A 136 -8.10 -8.02 15.82
N ILE A 137 -7.79 -9.11 15.11
CA ILE A 137 -7.74 -10.46 15.71
C ILE A 137 -6.75 -10.49 16.87
N ILE A 138 -5.53 -9.96 16.68
CA ILE A 138 -4.49 -9.94 17.72
C ILE A 138 -4.95 -9.09 18.92
N ILE A 139 -5.49 -7.90 18.68
CA ILE A 139 -5.95 -6.99 19.74
C ILE A 139 -7.07 -7.63 20.57
N VAL A 140 -8.03 -8.27 19.91
CA VAL A 140 -9.13 -8.97 20.61
C VAL A 140 -8.59 -10.12 21.44
N LEU A 141 -7.72 -10.98 20.88
CA LEU A 141 -7.13 -12.11 21.60
C LEU A 141 -6.32 -11.64 22.81
N VAL A 142 -5.48 -10.63 22.64
CA VAL A 142 -4.67 -10.06 23.74
C VAL A 142 -5.58 -9.46 24.81
N ASN A 143 -6.59 -8.68 24.43
CA ASN A 143 -7.46 -8.08 25.43
C ASN A 143 -8.21 -9.15 26.25
N LEU A 144 -8.78 -10.16 25.59
CA LEU A 144 -9.51 -11.23 26.26
C LEU A 144 -8.61 -12.10 27.16
N GLN A 145 -7.34 -12.30 26.78
CA GLN A 145 -6.40 -13.10 27.57
C GLN A 145 -5.90 -12.35 28.82
N PHE A 146 -5.56 -11.06 28.69
CA PHE A 146 -4.81 -10.33 29.72
C PHE A 146 -5.69 -9.40 30.56
N VAL A 147 -6.75 -8.84 30.00
CA VAL A 147 -7.66 -7.92 30.70
C VAL A 147 -9.13 -8.25 30.34
N PRO A 148 -9.61 -9.47 30.63
CA PRO A 148 -10.96 -9.89 30.26
C PRO A 148 -12.06 -9.05 30.92
N SER A 149 -11.76 -8.40 32.04
CA SER A 149 -12.70 -7.53 32.75
C SER A 149 -12.96 -6.20 32.04
N PHE A 150 -12.08 -5.76 31.13
CA PHE A 150 -12.21 -4.49 30.42
C PHE A 150 -11.93 -4.64 28.93
N HIS A 151 -12.99 -4.60 28.12
CA HIS A 151 -12.95 -4.79 26.67
C HIS A 151 -12.47 -3.54 25.90
N PHE A 152 -11.24 -3.08 26.15
CA PHE A 152 -10.66 -1.94 25.45
C PHE A 152 -10.52 -2.16 23.92
N PHE A 153 -10.60 -3.40 23.44
CA PHE A 153 -10.55 -3.70 22.01
C PHE A 153 -11.63 -2.96 21.22
N TRP A 154 -12.78 -2.61 21.81
CA TRP A 154 -13.84 -1.86 21.11
C TRP A 154 -13.36 -0.50 20.59
N TYR A 155 -12.57 0.22 21.38
CA TYR A 155 -12.00 1.51 20.98
C TYR A 155 -10.98 1.34 19.85
N ALA A 156 -10.13 0.31 19.95
CA ALA A 156 -9.14 0.00 18.94
C ALA A 156 -9.79 -0.41 17.61
N VAL A 157 -10.79 -1.31 17.66
CA VAL A 157 -11.57 -1.73 16.49
C VAL A 157 -12.29 -0.54 15.87
N GLY A 158 -12.90 0.33 16.68
CA GLY A 158 -13.55 1.55 16.20
C GLY A 158 -12.58 2.47 15.45
N GLY A 159 -11.43 2.77 16.04
CA GLY A 159 -10.41 3.63 15.42
C GLY A 159 -9.86 3.05 14.10
N ILE A 160 -9.51 1.76 14.08
CA ILE A 160 -9.02 1.08 12.87
C ILE A 160 -10.11 1.08 11.78
N SER A 161 -11.36 0.78 12.15
CA SER A 161 -12.48 0.71 11.21
C SER A 161 -12.77 2.06 10.57
N ILE A 162 -12.71 3.15 11.34
CA ILE A 162 -12.90 4.52 10.83
C ILE A 162 -11.77 4.89 9.85
N GLY A 163 -10.51 4.65 10.21
CA GLY A 163 -9.38 4.92 9.32
C GLY A 163 -9.48 4.13 8.01
N LEU A 164 -9.86 2.86 8.11
CA LEU A 164 -10.07 1.99 6.96
C LEU A 164 -11.24 2.46 6.06
N PHE A 165 -12.33 2.93 6.66
CA PHE A 165 -13.45 3.52 5.94
C PHE A 165 -13.03 4.74 5.13
N PHE A 166 -12.25 5.67 5.71
CA PHE A 166 -11.80 6.85 4.97
C PHE A 166 -10.79 6.50 3.87
N HIS A 167 -9.91 5.53 4.08
CA HIS A 167 -9.03 5.04 3.03
C HIS A 167 -9.84 4.40 1.89
N TRP A 168 -10.80 3.53 2.20
CA TRP A 168 -11.74 2.97 1.23
C TRP A 168 -12.48 4.07 0.45
N PHE A 169 -12.98 5.08 1.15
CA PHE A 169 -13.72 6.18 0.55
C PHE A 169 -12.85 7.02 -0.39
N GLY A 170 -11.60 7.29 -0.02
CA GLY A 170 -10.63 7.96 -0.91
C GLY A 170 -10.32 7.15 -2.17
N VAL A 171 -10.26 5.82 -2.06
CA VAL A 171 -9.92 4.93 -3.19
C VAL A 171 -11.14 4.65 -4.09
N PHE A 172 -12.34 4.48 -3.54
CA PHE A 172 -13.52 4.05 -4.32
C PHE A 172 -14.69 5.06 -4.33
N GLY A 173 -14.79 5.90 -3.31
CA GLY A 173 -15.94 6.77 -3.06
C GLY A 173 -16.06 7.92 -4.05
N PHE A 174 -14.95 8.61 -4.37
CA PHE A 174 -14.98 9.74 -5.31
C PHE A 174 -15.51 9.36 -6.71
N SER A 175 -15.19 8.16 -7.20
CA SER A 175 -15.73 7.67 -8.47
C SER A 175 -17.23 7.37 -8.43
N LYS A 176 -17.79 7.01 -7.25
CA LYS A 176 -19.21 6.68 -7.08
C LYS A 176 -20.10 7.89 -6.82
N LEU A 177 -19.53 9.01 -6.35
CA LEU A 177 -20.26 10.26 -6.08
C LEU A 177 -20.56 11.10 -7.34
N GLY A 178 -20.33 10.56 -8.54
CA GLY A 178 -20.62 11.26 -9.79
C GLY A 178 -19.52 12.20 -10.27
N PHE A 179 -18.44 12.43 -9.50
CA PHE A 179 -17.20 13.08 -9.97
C PHE A 179 -16.28 12.14 -10.76
N GLY A 180 -16.87 11.14 -11.42
CA GLY A 180 -16.15 10.17 -12.25
C GLY A 180 -15.89 10.68 -13.66
N LYS A 181 -15.44 9.77 -14.54
CA LYS A 181 -15.14 10.06 -15.95
C LYS A 181 -16.26 10.82 -16.67
N THR A 182 -17.53 10.46 -16.44
CA THR A 182 -18.68 11.09 -17.08
C THR A 182 -18.82 12.58 -16.73
N TRP A 183 -18.41 12.99 -15.53
CA TRP A 183 -18.38 14.41 -15.14
C TRP A 183 -17.15 15.13 -15.70
N GLU A 184 -15.98 14.48 -15.69
CA GLU A 184 -14.76 15.02 -16.32
C GLU A 184 -14.98 15.27 -17.83
N GLU A 185 -15.54 14.30 -18.55
CA GLU A 185 -15.86 14.39 -19.99
C GLU A 185 -16.86 15.52 -20.28
N LYS A 186 -17.92 15.64 -19.46
CA LYS A 186 -18.87 16.76 -19.56
C LYS A 186 -18.17 18.11 -19.38
N LYS A 187 -17.23 18.22 -18.43
CA LYS A 187 -16.50 19.47 -18.21
C LYS A 187 -15.52 19.79 -19.32
N ILE A 188 -14.81 18.79 -19.86
CA ILE A 188 -13.92 18.97 -21.01
C ILE A 188 -14.72 19.46 -22.23
N GLN A 189 -15.87 18.84 -22.53
CA GLN A 189 -16.74 19.29 -23.62
C GLN A 189 -17.26 20.72 -23.39
N GLU A 190 -17.64 21.06 -22.16
CA GLU A 190 -18.07 22.42 -21.81
C GLU A 190 -16.97 23.46 -22.08
N PHE A 191 -15.71 23.15 -21.77
CA PHE A 191 -14.56 24.03 -22.05
C PHE A 191 -14.24 24.15 -23.54
N MET A 192 -14.35 23.06 -24.30
CA MET A 192 -14.14 23.07 -25.75
C MET A 192 -15.21 23.90 -26.47
N ASN A 193 -16.48 23.74 -26.08
CA ASN A 193 -17.59 24.47 -26.68
C ASN A 193 -17.61 25.96 -26.31
N LYS A 194 -17.06 26.35 -25.15
CA LYS A 194 -16.90 27.77 -24.76
C LYS A 194 -15.78 28.49 -25.51
N LYS A 195 -14.89 27.76 -26.17
CA LYS A 195 -13.74 28.31 -26.92
C LYS A 195 -13.99 28.47 -28.42
N ASN A 196 -15.10 27.89 -28.92
CA ASN A 196 -15.63 28.08 -30.28
C ASN A 196 -16.79 29.08 -30.24
#